data_AF-A0A017HL99-F1
#
_entry.id   AF-A0A017HL99-F1
#
_cell.length_a   1.000
_cell.length_b   1.000
_cell.length_c   1.000
_cell.angle_alpha   90.00
_cell.angle_beta   90.00
_cell.angle_gamma   90.00
#
_symmetry.space_group_name_H-M   'P 1'
#
loop_
_entity.id
_entity.type
_entity.pdbx_description
1 polymer ?
#
loop_
_entity_poly.entity_id
_entity_poly.type
_entity_poly.pdbx_seq_one_letter_code
_entity_poly.pdbx_strand_id
1 'polypeptide(L)'
;MPRVDDLSYTKSLALFMPGDVADISGLPPNLQRVWRRRGQIAPVEGTRARFTALEAAELMLRYEVSKAGVSPGESEDLGKLAGPLILYHALLDGDGAVEVTGPREHVEHFLAQFAEDTTLPMALAAVTEVKRFLFRADGGDFIVTDELQSLSSAESPLSGYFLDLEVAGRRLSDRAGRPLLSVELHAPQATSPKVRRLTHPSTPRP
;
A
#
# COMPACT_ATOMS: atom_id res chain seq x y z
N MET A 1 8.30 23.37 -16.53
CA MET A 1 7.08 22.53 -16.55
C MET A 1 6.33 22.80 -15.27
N PRO A 2 4.98 22.86 -15.28
CA PRO A 2 4.18 22.90 -14.04
C PRO A 2 4.53 21.70 -13.15
N ARG A 3 4.26 21.75 -11.84
CA ARG A 3 4.34 20.56 -10.98
C ARG A 3 3.03 19.78 -11.11
N VAL A 4 3.02 18.48 -10.82
CA VAL A 4 1.77 17.69 -10.71
C VAL A 4 0.82 18.30 -9.68
N ASP A 5 1.32 19.04 -8.69
CA ASP A 5 0.50 19.85 -7.76
C ASP A 5 -0.40 20.88 -8.48
N ASP A 6 -0.02 21.30 -9.68
CA ASP A 6 -0.81 22.22 -10.52
C ASP A 6 -1.84 21.49 -11.39
N LEU A 7 -1.73 20.16 -11.51
CA LEU A 7 -2.67 19.32 -12.25
C LEU A 7 -3.79 18.88 -11.31
N SER A 8 -5.03 19.25 -11.65
CA SER A 8 -6.20 18.68 -10.99
C SER A 8 -6.32 17.20 -11.34
N TYR A 9 -6.38 16.33 -10.34
CA TYR A 9 -6.59 14.89 -10.55
C TYR A 9 -7.57 14.30 -9.55
N THR A 10 -8.14 13.15 -9.91
CA THR A 10 -8.89 12.29 -8.99
C THR A 10 -8.16 10.97 -8.85
N LYS A 11 -8.04 10.46 -7.62
CA LYS A 11 -7.50 9.13 -7.34
C LYS A 11 -8.58 8.18 -6.84
N SER A 12 -8.46 6.91 -7.20
CA SER A 12 -9.31 5.83 -6.68
C SER A 12 -8.45 4.60 -6.38
N LEU A 13 -8.70 3.96 -5.23
CA LEU A 13 -8.03 2.72 -4.87
C LEU A 13 -8.72 1.55 -5.59
N ALA A 14 -7.92 0.59 -6.05
CA ALA A 14 -8.44 -0.63 -6.65
C ALA A 14 -9.27 -1.44 -5.64
N LEU A 15 -10.36 -2.05 -6.11
CA LEU A 15 -11.24 -2.90 -5.31
C LEU A 15 -11.01 -4.38 -5.60
N PHE A 16 -10.70 -5.13 -4.56
CA PHE A 16 -10.39 -6.56 -4.55
C PHE A 16 -11.54 -7.37 -3.95
N MET A 17 -11.74 -8.57 -4.49
CA MET A 17 -12.63 -9.59 -3.94
C MET A 17 -11.94 -10.30 -2.77
N PRO A 18 -12.68 -11.05 -1.93
CA PRO A 18 -12.09 -11.88 -0.88
C PRO A 18 -11.03 -12.87 -1.36
N GLY A 19 -11.18 -13.40 -2.59
CA GLY A 19 -10.19 -14.28 -3.22
C GLY A 19 -8.89 -13.54 -3.47
N ASP A 20 -8.95 -12.44 -4.22
CA ASP A 20 -7.79 -11.59 -4.48
C ASP A 20 -7.11 -11.12 -3.19
N VAL A 21 -7.87 -10.73 -2.16
CA VAL A 21 -7.30 -10.34 -0.86
C VAL A 21 -6.59 -11.50 -0.20
N ALA A 22 -7.09 -12.73 -0.32
CA ALA A 22 -6.38 -13.89 0.22
C ALA A 22 -5.05 -14.11 -0.50
N ASP A 23 -5.02 -13.94 -1.82
CA ASP A 23 -3.79 -14.07 -2.61
C ASP A 23 -2.78 -12.98 -2.25
N ILE A 24 -3.25 -11.73 -2.07
CA ILE A 24 -2.43 -10.58 -1.70
C ILE A 24 -1.92 -10.69 -0.27
N SER A 25 -2.83 -10.70 0.70
CA SER A 25 -2.52 -10.62 2.14
C SER A 25 -2.06 -11.94 2.75
N GLY A 26 -2.34 -13.07 2.10
CA GLY A 26 -2.19 -14.40 2.67
C GLY A 26 -3.32 -14.78 3.64
N LEU A 27 -4.23 -13.86 4.01
CA LEU A 27 -5.34 -14.14 4.95
C LEU A 27 -6.44 -14.96 4.25
N PRO A 28 -6.60 -16.26 4.58
CA PRO A 28 -7.51 -17.13 3.85
C PRO A 28 -8.99 -16.73 4.03
N PRO A 29 -9.87 -16.99 3.04
CA PRO A 29 -11.25 -16.49 3.07
C PRO A 29 -12.10 -16.96 4.27
N ASN A 30 -11.81 -18.14 4.83
CA ASN A 30 -12.47 -18.62 6.05
C ASN A 30 -12.09 -17.77 7.27
N LEU A 31 -10.82 -17.38 7.41
CA LEU A 31 -10.37 -16.48 8.47
C LEU A 31 -10.91 -15.06 8.26
N GLN A 32 -10.98 -14.56 7.03
CA GLN A 32 -11.64 -13.28 6.74
C GLN A 32 -13.10 -13.27 7.25
N ARG A 33 -13.86 -14.36 7.06
CA ARG A 33 -15.23 -14.49 7.59
C ARG A 33 -15.26 -14.54 9.12
N VAL A 34 -14.30 -15.22 9.75
CA VAL A 34 -14.20 -15.27 11.22
C VAL A 34 -13.91 -13.88 11.78
N TRP A 35 -12.90 -13.19 11.25
CA TRP A 35 -12.52 -11.85 11.71
C TRP A 35 -13.66 -10.85 11.50
N ARG A 36 -14.35 -10.92 10.36
CA ARG A 36 -15.54 -10.09 10.10
C ARG A 36 -16.67 -10.35 11.10
N ARG A 37 -17.00 -11.62 11.39
CA ARG A 37 -18.04 -11.96 12.39
C ARG A 37 -17.69 -11.49 13.80
N ARG A 38 -16.40 -11.31 14.09
CA ARG A 38 -15.89 -10.79 15.35
C ARG A 38 -15.71 -9.26 15.36
N GLY A 39 -16.14 -8.57 14.30
CA GLY A 39 -16.00 -7.12 14.18
C GLY A 39 -14.57 -6.63 13.92
N GLN A 40 -13.64 -7.52 13.58
CA GLN A 40 -12.23 -7.18 13.34
C GLN A 40 -11.94 -6.77 11.89
N ILE A 41 -12.89 -7.04 10.99
CA ILE A 41 -12.92 -6.56 9.60
C ILE A 41 -14.28 -5.92 9.40
N ALA A 42 -14.34 -4.83 8.64
CA ALA A 42 -15.58 -4.14 8.31
C ALA A 42 -16.67 -5.11 7.79
N PRO A 43 -17.94 -4.87 8.15
CA PRO A 43 -19.05 -5.64 7.63
C PRO A 43 -19.16 -5.48 6.10
N VAL A 44 -19.89 -6.38 5.46
CA VAL A 44 -20.13 -6.27 4.01
C VAL A 44 -21.19 -5.22 3.75
N GLU A 45 -20.85 -4.17 3.03
CA GLU A 45 -21.81 -3.25 2.45
C GLU A 45 -22.27 -3.78 1.08
N GLY A 46 -23.57 -4.05 0.93
CA GLY A 46 -24.16 -4.56 -0.31
C GLY A 46 -24.04 -6.07 -0.50
N THR A 47 -23.98 -6.52 -1.76
CA THR A 47 -24.14 -7.95 -2.11
C THR A 47 -22.87 -8.78 -1.91
N ARG A 48 -21.68 -8.16 -2.00
CA ARG A 48 -20.39 -8.86 -1.91
C ARG A 48 -19.35 -7.99 -1.21
N ALA A 49 -18.53 -8.61 -0.37
CA ALA A 49 -17.40 -7.95 0.27
C ALA A 49 -16.42 -7.42 -0.80
N ARG A 50 -15.95 -6.19 -0.60
CA ARG A 50 -14.90 -5.54 -1.37
C ARG A 50 -13.88 -4.98 -0.40
N PHE A 51 -12.64 -4.94 -0.85
CA PHE A 51 -11.54 -4.36 -0.10
C PHE A 51 -10.74 -3.46 -1.04
N THR A 52 -10.42 -2.27 -0.60
CA THR A 52 -9.47 -1.39 -1.25
C THR A 52 -8.05 -1.98 -1.20
N ALA A 53 -7.16 -1.49 -2.07
CA ALA A 53 -5.74 -1.81 -2.00
C ALA A 53 -5.14 -1.50 -0.61
N LEU A 54 -5.59 -0.41 0.02
CA LEU A 54 -5.17 -0.04 1.37
C LEU A 54 -5.60 -1.10 2.40
N GLU A 55 -6.89 -1.48 2.41
CA GLU A 55 -7.38 -2.53 3.31
C GLU A 55 -6.66 -3.87 3.10
N ALA A 56 -6.29 -4.20 1.86
CA ALA A 56 -5.49 -5.39 1.58
C ALA A 56 -4.08 -5.30 2.20
N ALA A 57 -3.44 -4.14 2.16
CA ALA A 57 -2.16 -3.86 2.83
C ALA A 57 -2.28 -3.95 4.36
N GLU A 58 -3.33 -3.36 4.94
CA GLU A 58 -3.61 -3.45 6.37
C GLU A 58 -3.80 -4.91 6.80
N LEU A 59 -4.59 -5.68 6.04
CA LEU A 59 -4.84 -7.10 6.33
C LEU A 59 -3.59 -7.96 6.17
N MET A 60 -2.71 -7.66 5.19
CA MET A 60 -1.42 -8.33 5.05
C MET A 60 -0.61 -8.19 6.34
N LEU A 61 -0.45 -6.97 6.83
CA LEU A 61 0.31 -6.73 8.06
C LEU A 61 -0.34 -7.42 9.27
N ARG A 62 -1.64 -7.21 9.46
CA ARG A 62 -2.40 -7.78 10.58
C ARG A 62 -2.33 -9.29 10.60
N TYR A 63 -2.39 -9.93 9.42
CA TYR A 63 -2.24 -11.37 9.32
C TYR A 63 -0.82 -11.83 9.66
N GLU A 64 0.22 -11.16 9.17
CA GLU A 64 1.60 -11.50 9.51
C GLU A 64 1.88 -11.41 11.02
N VAL A 65 1.48 -10.33 11.69
CA VAL A 65 1.68 -10.20 13.15
C VAL A 65 0.82 -11.17 13.95
N SER A 66 -0.32 -11.62 13.40
CA SER A 66 -1.15 -12.62 14.08
C SER A 66 -0.48 -13.99 14.16
N LYS A 67 0.40 -14.32 13.20
CA LYS A 67 1.24 -15.53 13.26
C LYS A 67 2.27 -15.46 14.38
N ALA A 68 2.60 -14.24 14.83
CA ALA A 68 3.47 -13.98 15.99
C ALA A 68 2.67 -13.82 17.31
N GLY A 69 1.39 -14.19 17.34
CA GLY A 69 0.58 -14.23 18.55
C GLY A 69 -0.17 -12.94 18.89
N VAL A 70 -0.11 -11.91 18.03
CA VAL A 70 -0.90 -10.68 18.22
C VAL A 70 -2.34 -10.93 17.78
N SER A 71 -3.33 -10.61 18.61
CA SER A 71 -4.70 -10.87 18.19
C SER A 71 -5.13 -9.93 17.05
N PRO A 72 -6.06 -10.34 16.18
CA PRO A 72 -6.48 -9.48 15.07
C PRO A 72 -7.11 -8.16 15.52
N GLY A 73 -7.74 -8.13 16.71
CA GLY A 73 -8.28 -6.90 17.30
C GLY A 73 -7.19 -5.93 17.74
N GLU A 74 -6.17 -6.43 18.45
CA GLU A 74 -5.03 -5.61 18.90
C GLU A 74 -4.21 -5.05 17.72
N SER A 75 -4.14 -5.79 16.61
CA SER A 75 -3.42 -5.35 15.41
C SER A 75 -4.18 -4.34 14.54
N GLU A 76 -5.42 -3.95 14.86
CA GLU A 76 -6.21 -3.08 13.99
C GLU A 76 -5.55 -1.71 13.79
N ASP A 77 -5.19 -1.02 14.87
CA ASP A 77 -4.55 0.29 14.79
C ASP A 77 -3.16 0.21 14.17
N LEU A 78 -2.46 -0.91 14.38
CA LEU A 78 -1.20 -1.20 13.71
C LEU A 78 -1.37 -1.32 12.18
N GLY A 79 -2.44 -1.98 11.74
CA GLY A 79 -2.84 -2.05 10.34
C GLY A 79 -3.04 -0.65 9.76
N LYS A 80 -3.85 0.18 10.41
CA LYS A 80 -4.12 1.56 9.97
C LYS A 80 -2.88 2.44 9.95
N LEU A 81 -1.96 2.22 10.90
CA LEU A 81 -0.71 2.97 11.00
C LEU A 81 0.27 2.61 9.86
N ALA A 82 0.50 1.32 9.62
CA ALA A 82 1.56 0.87 8.69
C ALA A 82 1.03 0.41 7.32
N GLY A 83 -0.27 0.23 7.15
CA GLY A 83 -0.92 -0.06 5.86
C GLY A 83 -0.64 1.00 4.79
N PRO A 84 -0.78 2.31 5.09
CA PRO A 84 -0.41 3.39 4.16
C PRO A 84 1.07 3.35 3.76
N LEU A 85 1.97 2.97 4.66
CA LEU A 85 3.40 2.82 4.38
C LEU A 85 3.68 1.65 3.44
N ILE A 86 3.01 0.50 3.66
CA ILE A 86 3.08 -0.65 2.75
C ILE A 86 2.56 -0.25 1.36
N LEU A 87 1.44 0.47 1.30
CA LEU A 87 0.91 0.99 0.04
C LEU A 87 1.90 1.95 -0.62
N TYR A 88 2.47 2.90 0.11
CA TYR A 88 3.49 3.81 -0.39
C TYR A 88 4.65 3.06 -1.06
N HIS A 89 5.25 2.09 -0.37
CA HIS A 89 6.34 1.29 -0.92
C HIS A 89 5.89 0.47 -2.13
N ALA A 90 4.65 -0.02 -2.15
CA ALA A 90 4.09 -0.71 -3.29
C ALA A 90 3.88 0.21 -4.51
N LEU A 91 3.51 1.48 -4.31
CA LEU A 91 3.38 2.44 -5.40
C LEU A 91 4.74 2.86 -5.95
N LEU A 92 5.74 3.01 -5.07
CA LEU A 92 7.10 3.43 -5.42
C LEU A 92 7.87 2.34 -6.19
N ASP A 93 7.84 1.10 -5.69
CA ASP A 93 8.67 0.01 -6.23
C ASP A 93 7.90 -0.96 -7.14
N GLY A 94 6.57 -0.83 -7.20
CA GLY A 94 5.71 -1.75 -7.92
C GLY A 94 5.57 -1.42 -9.40
N ASP A 95 6.00 -2.34 -10.25
CA ASP A 95 5.80 -2.26 -11.70
C ASP A 95 4.29 -2.20 -12.02
N GLY A 96 3.84 -1.10 -12.62
CA GLY A 96 2.43 -0.89 -12.94
C GLY A 96 1.48 -0.73 -11.76
N ALA A 97 1.99 -0.39 -10.58
CA ALA A 97 1.17 -0.20 -9.38
C ALA A 97 0.16 0.96 -9.52
N VAL A 98 0.44 1.94 -10.36
CA VAL A 98 -0.45 3.07 -10.64
C VAL A 98 -0.86 3.10 -12.10
N GLU A 99 -2.15 3.19 -12.33
CA GLU A 99 -2.72 3.49 -13.63
C GLU A 99 -3.02 4.98 -13.75
N VAL A 100 -2.58 5.60 -14.84
CA VAL A 100 -2.76 7.03 -15.08
C VAL A 100 -3.51 7.22 -16.39
N THR A 101 -4.60 7.97 -16.34
CA THR A 101 -5.44 8.30 -17.50
C THR A 101 -5.62 9.80 -17.62
N GLY A 102 -5.51 10.35 -18.83
CA GLY A 102 -5.66 11.78 -19.07
C GLY A 102 -5.12 12.21 -20.43
N PRO A 103 -5.08 13.52 -20.73
CA PRO A 103 -4.41 14.06 -21.91
C PRO A 103 -2.95 13.59 -21.99
N ARG A 104 -2.45 13.32 -23.20
CA ARG A 104 -1.14 12.69 -23.39
C ARG A 104 -0.01 13.44 -22.68
N GLU A 105 0.12 14.74 -22.90
CA GLU A 105 1.15 15.56 -22.28
C GLU A 105 1.09 15.54 -20.75
N HIS A 106 -0.12 15.48 -20.16
CA HIS A 106 -0.28 15.45 -18.71
C HIS A 106 0.10 14.08 -18.14
N VAL A 107 -0.27 13.00 -18.82
CA VAL A 107 0.12 11.64 -18.41
C VAL A 107 1.63 11.47 -18.50
N GLU A 108 2.27 11.92 -19.58
CA GLU A 108 3.73 11.88 -19.74
C GLU A 108 4.45 12.69 -18.66
N HIS A 109 3.95 13.90 -18.37
CA HIS A 109 4.48 14.74 -17.30
C HIS A 109 4.32 14.11 -15.91
N PHE A 110 3.14 13.53 -15.62
CA PHE A 110 2.89 12.82 -14.37
C PHE A 110 3.86 11.66 -14.19
N LEU A 111 4.06 10.83 -15.22
CA LEU A 111 4.96 9.68 -15.15
C LEU A 111 6.41 10.10 -14.96
N ALA A 112 6.85 11.19 -15.61
CA ALA A 112 8.19 11.74 -15.42
C ALA A 112 8.39 12.19 -13.96
N GLN A 113 7.43 12.95 -13.40
CA GLN A 113 7.51 13.36 -12.00
C GLN A 113 7.46 12.14 -11.06
N PHE A 114 6.57 11.19 -11.30
CA PHE A 114 6.46 9.98 -10.48
C PHE A 114 7.78 9.20 -10.40
N ALA A 115 8.55 9.16 -11.47
CA ALA A 115 9.84 8.48 -11.51
C ALA A 115 10.96 9.21 -10.77
N GLU A 116 10.86 10.53 -10.59
CA GLU A 116 11.92 11.37 -10.02
C GLU A 116 11.61 11.86 -8.59
N ASP A 117 10.33 11.87 -8.20
CA ASP A 117 9.83 12.54 -7.01
C ASP A 117 9.06 11.58 -6.09
N THR A 118 9.64 11.27 -4.94
CA THR A 118 9.04 10.38 -3.94
C THR A 118 7.84 11.00 -3.23
N THR A 119 7.64 12.33 -3.31
CA THR A 119 6.51 13.01 -2.65
C THR A 119 5.18 12.69 -3.31
N LEU A 120 5.16 12.40 -4.61
CA LEU A 120 3.93 12.04 -5.32
C LEU A 120 3.38 10.67 -4.87
N PRO A 121 4.17 9.58 -4.81
CA PRO A 121 3.74 8.34 -4.16
C PRO A 121 3.27 8.53 -2.71
N MET A 122 3.94 9.39 -1.92
CA MET A 122 3.52 9.71 -0.55
C MET A 122 2.11 10.32 -0.52
N ALA A 123 1.86 11.34 -1.36
CA ALA A 123 0.55 11.99 -1.45
C ALA A 123 -0.56 11.01 -1.92
N LEU A 124 -0.24 10.12 -2.87
CA LEU A 124 -1.16 9.10 -3.35
C LEU A 124 -1.51 8.07 -2.27
N ALA A 125 -0.52 7.64 -1.47
CA ALA A 125 -0.71 6.74 -0.33
C ALA A 125 -1.26 7.42 0.94
N ALA A 126 -1.40 8.76 0.94
CA ALA A 126 -1.78 9.56 2.10
C ALA A 126 -0.80 9.43 3.29
N VAL A 127 0.50 9.40 2.97
CA VAL A 127 1.60 9.32 3.93
C VAL A 127 2.30 10.67 4.01
N THR A 128 2.58 11.16 5.22
CA THR A 128 3.35 12.40 5.44
C THR A 128 4.81 12.16 5.77
N GLU A 129 5.15 10.97 6.27
CA GLU A 129 6.49 10.57 6.64
C GLU A 129 6.73 9.12 6.25
N VAL A 130 7.88 8.84 5.63
CA VAL A 130 8.24 7.49 5.20
C VAL A 130 8.99 6.78 6.31
N LYS A 131 8.48 5.63 6.73
CA LYS A 131 9.18 4.68 7.60
C LYS A 131 9.35 3.35 6.87
N ARG A 132 10.44 2.65 7.19
CA ARG A 132 10.82 1.41 6.50
C ARG A 132 10.55 0.17 7.33
N PHE A 133 10.67 0.28 8.64
CA PHE A 133 10.65 -0.88 9.52
C PHE A 133 9.50 -0.79 10.50
N LEU A 134 8.96 -1.96 10.80
CA LEU A 134 8.08 -2.19 11.92
C LEU A 134 8.73 -3.24 12.82
N PHE A 135 8.83 -2.97 14.11
CA PHE A 135 9.33 -3.96 15.05
C PHE A 135 8.60 -3.92 16.38
N ARG A 136 8.76 -5.00 17.16
CA ARG A 136 8.32 -5.13 18.54
C ARG A 136 9.38 -5.92 19.30
N ALA A 137 9.87 -5.41 20.43
CA ALA A 137 10.85 -6.08 21.28
C ALA A 137 10.23 -6.45 22.64
N ASP A 138 10.55 -7.65 23.15
CA ASP A 138 10.24 -8.16 24.49
C ASP A 138 8.79 -7.96 24.96
N GLY A 139 7.84 -8.11 24.03
CA GLY A 139 6.42 -7.97 24.32
C GLY A 139 5.93 -6.53 24.50
N GLY A 140 6.79 -5.53 24.28
CA GLY A 140 6.43 -4.10 24.28
C GLY A 140 5.54 -3.69 23.12
N ASP A 141 5.44 -2.40 22.87
CA ASP A 141 4.62 -1.87 21.78
C ASP A 141 5.29 -2.03 20.41
N PHE A 142 4.47 -1.98 19.36
CA PHE A 142 4.96 -1.91 17.99
C PHE A 142 5.46 -0.50 17.68
N ILE A 143 6.64 -0.43 17.07
CA ILE A 143 7.30 0.82 16.70
C ILE A 143 7.55 0.80 15.19
N VAL A 144 7.11 1.87 14.52
CA VAL A 144 7.38 2.12 13.10
C VAL A 144 8.53 3.13 13.01
N THR A 145 9.63 2.75 12.38
CA THR A 145 10.87 3.53 12.35
C THR A 145 11.60 3.37 11.01
N ASP A 146 12.47 4.31 10.70
CA ASP A 146 13.49 4.25 9.66
C ASP A 146 14.87 3.90 10.25
N GLU A 147 15.03 4.03 11.57
CA GLU A 147 16.26 3.79 12.29
C GLU A 147 16.18 2.52 13.16
N LEU A 148 17.07 1.55 12.91
CA LEU A 148 17.20 0.34 13.72
C LEU A 148 18.37 0.38 14.71
N GLN A 149 19.14 1.47 14.71
CA GLN A 149 20.35 1.59 15.54
C GLN A 149 20.01 1.47 17.04
N SER A 150 18.82 1.92 17.44
CA SER A 150 18.31 1.76 18.81
C SER A 150 18.23 0.30 19.26
N LEU A 151 18.01 -0.65 18.35
CA LEU A 151 18.01 -2.09 18.65
C LEU A 151 19.41 -2.66 18.83
N SER A 152 20.41 -2.09 18.14
CA SER A 152 21.80 -2.55 18.23
C SER A 152 22.51 -2.14 19.51
N SER A 153 22.01 -1.09 20.17
CA SER A 153 22.57 -0.55 21.42
C SER A 153 21.97 -1.19 22.68
N ALA A 154 21.15 -2.24 22.54
CA ALA A 154 20.52 -2.89 23.68
C ALA A 154 21.56 -3.63 24.53
N GLU A 155 21.56 -3.36 25.84
CA GLU A 155 22.47 -3.99 26.81
C GLU A 155 22.14 -5.47 27.09
N SER A 156 21.03 -5.98 26.56
CA SER A 156 20.55 -7.35 26.76
C SER A 156 20.01 -7.93 25.45
N PRO A 157 20.03 -9.27 25.27
CA PRO A 157 19.44 -9.92 24.10
C PRO A 157 17.94 -9.59 23.98
N LEU A 158 17.56 -8.99 22.86
CA LEU A 158 16.16 -8.69 22.54
C LEU A 158 15.53 -9.87 21.78
N SER A 159 14.34 -10.30 22.21
CA SER A 159 13.49 -11.17 21.40
C SER A 159 12.37 -10.33 20.79
N GLY A 160 12.12 -10.48 19.49
CA GLY A 160 11.18 -9.57 18.86
C GLY A 160 10.62 -10.03 17.53
N TYR A 161 9.64 -9.27 17.08
CA TYR A 161 9.09 -9.33 15.74
C TYR A 161 9.66 -8.18 14.92
N PHE A 162 9.99 -8.44 13.65
CA PHE A 162 10.55 -7.46 12.74
C PHE A 162 9.96 -7.63 11.34
N LEU A 163 9.61 -6.53 10.69
CA LEU A 163 9.09 -6.50 9.33
C LEU A 163 9.69 -5.31 8.57
N ASP A 164 10.22 -5.58 7.39
CA ASP A 164 10.57 -4.56 6.39
C ASP A 164 9.31 -4.24 5.55
N LEU A 165 8.82 -3.00 5.69
CA LEU A 165 7.61 -2.50 5.02
C LEU A 165 7.83 -2.29 3.53
N GLU A 166 9.07 -2.07 3.07
CA GLU A 166 9.42 -2.01 1.65
C GLU A 166 9.22 -3.37 0.98
N VAL A 167 9.69 -4.43 1.65
CA VAL A 167 9.49 -5.82 1.20
C VAL A 167 8.01 -6.19 1.20
N ALA A 168 7.25 -5.76 2.21
CA ALA A 168 5.81 -5.95 2.24
C ALA A 168 5.11 -5.21 1.08
N GLY A 169 5.53 -3.97 0.77
CA GLY A 169 5.01 -3.19 -0.35
C GLY A 169 5.24 -3.85 -1.70
N ARG A 170 6.46 -4.32 -1.97
CA ARG A 170 6.76 -5.09 -3.19
C ARG A 170 5.88 -6.35 -3.31
N ARG A 171 5.73 -7.11 -2.22
CA ARG A 171 4.83 -8.29 -2.20
C ARG A 171 3.38 -7.91 -2.46
N LEU A 172 2.91 -6.76 -1.97
CA LEU A 172 1.56 -6.26 -2.24
C LEU A 172 1.35 -6.05 -3.73
N SER A 173 2.27 -5.31 -4.38
CA SER A 173 2.20 -5.03 -5.82
C SER A 173 2.29 -6.30 -6.65
N ASP A 174 3.29 -7.14 -6.40
CA ASP A 174 3.52 -8.39 -7.14
C ASP A 174 2.30 -9.33 -7.08
N ARG A 175 1.72 -9.50 -5.88
CA ARG A 175 0.58 -10.41 -5.68
C ARG A 175 -0.74 -9.84 -6.17
N ALA A 176 -0.89 -8.52 -6.24
CA ALA A 176 -2.10 -7.91 -6.77
C ALA A 176 -2.27 -8.18 -8.27
N GLY A 177 -1.16 -8.27 -9.02
CA GLY A 177 -1.15 -8.60 -10.45
C GLY A 177 -1.87 -7.58 -11.35
N ARG A 178 -2.23 -6.41 -10.80
CA ARG A 178 -2.91 -5.30 -11.47
C ARG A 178 -2.70 -4.00 -10.68
N PRO A 179 -3.01 -2.82 -11.26
CA PRO A 179 -2.85 -1.55 -10.56
C PRO A 179 -3.56 -1.52 -9.21
N LEU A 180 -2.87 -0.95 -8.21
CA LEU A 180 -3.38 -0.73 -6.86
C LEU A 180 -4.18 0.56 -6.76
N LEU A 181 -3.89 1.52 -7.65
CA LEU A 181 -4.47 2.85 -7.65
C LEU A 181 -4.65 3.34 -9.10
N SER A 182 -5.75 4.04 -9.38
CA SER A 182 -5.97 4.76 -10.63
C SER A 182 -5.98 6.27 -10.38
N VAL A 183 -5.32 7.03 -11.26
CA VAL A 183 -5.29 8.50 -11.30
C VAL A 183 -5.93 8.96 -12.61
N GLU A 184 -6.97 9.79 -12.53
CA GLU A 184 -7.50 10.52 -13.69
C GLU A 184 -7.07 11.99 -13.62
N LEU A 185 -6.31 12.43 -14.62
CA LEU A 185 -5.84 13.81 -14.78
C LEU A 185 -6.88 14.63 -15.54
N HIS A 186 -7.28 15.75 -14.95
CA HIS A 186 -8.29 16.66 -15.49
C HIS A 186 -7.65 17.85 -16.19
N ALA A 187 -8.10 18.15 -17.40
CA ALA A 187 -7.64 19.31 -18.17
C ALA A 187 -8.82 19.95 -18.92
N PRO A 188 -9.30 21.12 -18.47
CA PRO A 188 -10.47 21.75 -19.07
C PRO A 188 -10.30 22.14 -20.55
N GLN A 189 -9.07 22.26 -21.04
CA GLN A 189 -8.75 22.77 -22.39
C GLN A 189 -7.71 21.92 -23.15
N ALA A 190 -7.50 20.67 -22.75
CA ALA A 190 -6.55 19.83 -23.47
C ALA A 190 -7.04 19.51 -24.89
N THR A 191 -6.14 19.68 -25.86
CA THR A 191 -6.39 19.37 -27.28
C THR A 191 -5.89 17.98 -27.67
N SER A 192 -5.09 17.35 -26.82
CA SER A 192 -4.53 16.02 -27.07
C SER A 192 -5.52 14.90 -26.75
N PRO A 193 -5.36 13.73 -27.41
CA PRO A 193 -6.18 12.56 -27.10
C PRO A 193 -5.89 12.06 -25.68
N LYS A 194 -6.94 11.60 -24.98
CA LYS A 194 -6.77 10.86 -23.73
C LYS A 194 -5.98 9.57 -23.98
N VAL A 195 -4.99 9.31 -23.13
CA VAL A 195 -4.20 8.08 -23.10
C VAL A 195 -4.28 7.45 -21.71
N ARG A 196 -4.01 6.15 -21.66
CA ARG A 196 -3.85 5.36 -20.43
C ARG A 196 -2.44 4.78 -20.40
N ARG A 197 -1.77 4.88 -19.26
CA ARG A 197 -0.42 4.36 -19.01
C ARG A 197 -0.32 3.80 -17.60
N LEU A 198 0.71 3.00 -17.37
CA LEU A 198 1.07 2.46 -16.07
C LEU A 198 2.39 3.09 -15.61
N THR A 199 2.57 3.30 -14.30
CA THR A 199 3.89 3.65 -13.72
C THR A 199 4.86 2.48 -13.87
N HIS A 200 6.16 2.77 -13.95
CA HIS A 200 7.22 1.76 -14.10
C HIS A 200 6.82 0.61 -15.05
N PRO A 201 6.49 0.89 -16.34
CA PRO A 201 6.16 -0.18 -17.26
C PRO A 201 7.38 -1.09 -17.33
N SER A 202 7.23 -2.30 -16.79
CA SER A 202 8.32 -3.25 -16.67
C SER A 202 9.02 -3.37 -18.01
N THR A 203 10.31 -3.06 -18.02
CA THR A 203 11.19 -3.66 -19.02
C THR A 203 11.03 -5.17 -18.81
N PRO A 204 10.68 -5.97 -19.83
CA PRO A 204 10.42 -7.39 -19.62
C PRO A 204 11.60 -8.01 -18.87
N ARG A 205 11.33 -8.58 -17.68
CA ARG A 205 12.36 -9.31 -16.94
C ARG A 205 12.78 -10.52 -17.80
N PRO A 206 14.08 -10.70 -18.07
CA PRO A 206 14.59 -11.76 -18.94
C PRO A 206 14.24 -13.17 -18.45
#